data_AF-A0A2J8QBJ7-F1
#
_entry.id   AF-A0A2J8QBJ7-F1
#
_cell.length_a   1.000
_cell.length_b   1.000
_cell.length_c   1.000
_cell.angle_alpha   90.00
_cell.angle_beta   90.00
_cell.angle_gamma   90.00
#
_symmetry.space_group_name_H-M   'P 1'
#
loop_
_entity.id
_entity.type
_entity.pdbx_description
1 polymer ?
#
loop_
_entity_poly.entity_id
_entity_poly.type
_entity_poly.pdbx_seq_one_letter_code
_entity_poly.pdbx_strand_id
1 'polypeptide(L)'
;MRTVAGTPVVAFPRGCLASSRLFSLTLKKLVMLKEMDKDLNSVVIAVKLQGSKRILRSNEIVLPASGLVETELQLTFSLQYPHFLKRDANKLQIMLQRRKRYKNRTILGYKTLAVGLINMAEVMQHPNEGALVLGLHSNVKDVSVPVAEIKIYSLSSQPIDHEGIK
;
A
#
# COMPACT_ATOMS: atom_id res chain seq x y z
N MET A 1 27.01 37.14 6.36
CA MET A 1 26.93 36.24 5.19
C MET A 1 26.00 35.09 5.56
N ARG A 2 24.91 34.90 4.81
CA ARG A 2 23.77 34.07 5.22
C ARG A 2 24.09 32.58 5.07
N THR A 3 23.88 31.85 6.16
CA THR A 3 23.89 30.39 6.28
C THR A 3 22.89 29.77 5.30
N VAL A 4 23.34 28.88 4.41
CA VAL A 4 22.44 28.05 3.60
C VAL A 4 22.40 26.67 4.26
N ALA A 5 21.22 26.32 4.78
CA ALA A 5 20.97 25.07 5.46
C ALA A 5 21.08 23.90 4.47
N GLY A 6 22.07 23.03 4.69
CA GLY A 6 22.17 21.74 4.02
C GLY A 6 20.95 20.88 4.38
N THR A 7 20.37 20.26 3.35
CA THR A 7 19.30 19.27 3.47
C THR A 7 19.70 18.12 4.39
N PRO A 8 18.78 17.55 5.20
CA PRO A 8 19.11 16.46 6.10
C PRO A 8 19.38 15.19 5.29
N VAL A 9 20.66 14.82 5.17
CA VAL A 9 21.06 13.48 4.73
C VAL A 9 20.60 12.51 5.82
N VAL A 10 19.63 11.66 5.49
CA VAL A 10 19.10 10.64 6.39
C VAL A 10 20.25 9.68 6.75
N ALA A 11 20.82 9.83 7.93
CA ALA A 11 21.89 8.97 8.41
C ALA A 11 21.34 7.55 8.67
N PHE A 12 21.72 6.59 7.83
CA PHE A 12 21.47 5.16 8.08
C PHE A 12 22.58 4.57 8.97
N PRO A 13 22.25 3.70 9.95
CA PRO A 13 23.25 3.08 10.81
C PRO A 13 24.26 2.25 10.00
N ARG A 14 25.54 2.38 10.37
CA ARG A 14 26.70 1.75 9.71
C ARG A 14 26.44 0.24 9.49
N GLY A 15 26.47 -0.20 8.23
CA GLY A 15 26.35 -1.62 7.84
C GLY A 15 25.04 -2.01 7.13
N CYS A 16 24.05 -1.13 7.03
CA CYS A 16 22.85 -1.38 6.22
C CYS A 16 22.86 -0.52 4.95
N LEU A 17 23.18 -1.13 3.79
CA LEU A 17 22.97 -0.50 2.49
C LEU A 17 21.46 -0.36 2.26
N ALA A 18 20.94 0.86 2.42
CA ALA A 18 19.58 1.22 2.06
C ALA A 18 19.62 2.15 0.85
N SER A 19 18.99 1.77 -0.25
CA SER A 19 18.89 2.59 -1.46
C SER A 19 17.55 3.31 -1.47
N SER A 20 17.57 4.62 -1.75
CA SER A 20 16.34 5.40 -1.91
C SER A 20 15.67 5.04 -3.23
N ARG A 21 14.44 4.55 -3.17
CA ARG A 21 13.67 4.11 -4.33
C ARG A 21 12.31 4.79 -4.39
N LEU A 22 11.83 5.03 -5.60
CA LEU A 22 10.49 5.50 -5.87
C LEU A 22 9.60 4.29 -6.17
N PHE A 23 8.63 4.08 -5.30
CA PHE A 23 7.57 3.10 -5.47
C PHE A 23 6.40 3.74 -6.18
N SER A 24 5.91 3.07 -7.23
CA SER A 24 4.68 3.44 -7.95
C SER A 24 3.76 2.23 -8.05
N LEU A 25 2.52 2.40 -7.61
CA LEU A 25 1.48 1.38 -7.61
C LEU A 25 0.19 1.96 -8.17
N THR A 26 -0.29 1.35 -9.25
CA THR A 26 -1.57 1.72 -9.86
C THR A 26 -2.56 0.57 -9.67
N LEU A 27 -3.67 0.84 -8.97
CA LEU A 27 -4.77 -0.09 -8.78
C LEU A 27 -5.84 0.17 -9.84
N LYS A 28 -6.29 -0.89 -10.50
CA LYS A 28 -7.32 -0.84 -11.57
C LYS A 28 -8.70 -1.27 -11.11
N LYS A 29 -8.76 -2.25 -10.21
CA LYS A 29 -10.03 -2.87 -9.83
C LYS A 29 -9.93 -3.48 -8.44
N LEU A 30 -11.00 -3.38 -7.68
CA LEU A 30 -11.23 -4.10 -6.42
C LEU A 30 -12.42 -5.02 -6.62
N VAL A 31 -12.26 -6.28 -6.24
CA VAL A 31 -13.29 -7.31 -6.31
C VAL A 31 -13.52 -7.83 -4.89
N MET A 32 -14.74 -7.71 -4.39
CA MET A 32 -15.13 -8.25 -3.08
C MET A 32 -15.65 -9.67 -3.31
N LEU A 33 -14.92 -10.65 -2.76
CA LEU A 33 -15.27 -12.07 -2.88
C LEU A 33 -16.16 -12.55 -1.73
N LYS A 34 -16.14 -11.84 -0.61
CA LYS A 34 -16.93 -12.17 0.58
C LYS A 34 -17.39 -10.91 1.27
N GLU A 35 -18.62 -10.94 1.77
CA GLU A 35 -19.11 -9.89 2.66
C GLU A 35 -18.25 -9.78 3.92
N MET A 36 -17.64 -8.61 4.08
CA MET A 36 -16.71 -8.34 5.18
C MET A 36 -17.41 -7.74 6.41
N ASP A 37 -18.42 -6.90 6.19
CA ASP A 37 -19.14 -6.17 7.22
C ASP A 37 -20.50 -5.74 6.69
N LYS A 38 -21.56 -5.86 7.49
CA LYS A 38 -22.96 -5.64 7.05
C LYS A 38 -23.30 -4.18 6.78
N ASP A 39 -22.51 -3.24 7.31
CA ASP A 39 -22.70 -1.79 7.17
C ASP A 39 -21.59 -1.12 6.35
N LEU A 40 -20.94 -1.88 5.46
CA LEU A 40 -19.79 -1.40 4.69
C LEU A 40 -20.23 -0.60 3.44
N ASN A 41 -20.55 0.68 3.63
CA ASN A 41 -20.91 1.56 2.51
C ASN A 41 -19.69 2.19 1.83
N SER A 42 -18.53 2.20 2.50
CA SER A 42 -17.31 2.83 1.99
C SER A 42 -16.07 2.13 2.52
N VAL A 43 -15.05 2.03 1.66
CA VAL A 43 -13.73 1.50 1.98
C VAL A 43 -12.64 2.48 1.59
N VAL A 44 -11.52 2.39 2.29
CA VAL A 44 -10.30 3.13 2.02
C VAL A 44 -9.20 2.11 1.82
N ILE A 45 -8.42 2.27 0.76
CA ILE A 45 -7.24 1.45 0.52
C ILE A 45 -6.05 2.16 1.14
N ALA A 46 -5.40 1.49 2.09
CA ALA A 46 -4.20 1.98 2.73
C ALA A 46 -3.00 1.13 2.31
N VAL A 47 -1.93 1.77 1.90
CA VAL A 47 -0.69 1.13 1.47
C VAL A 47 0.41 1.50 2.44
N LYS A 48 1.10 0.50 3.00
CA LYS A 48 2.16 0.67 3.98
C LYS A 48 3.33 -0.23 3.65
N LEU A 49 4.53 0.32 3.59
CA LEU A 49 5.74 -0.49 3.53
C LEU A 49 6.21 -0.88 4.93
N GLN A 50 6.61 -2.13 5.08
CA GLN A 50 7.32 -2.60 6.27
C GLN A 50 8.64 -1.84 6.42
N GLY A 51 8.94 -1.38 7.64
CA GLY A 51 10.08 -0.49 7.91
C GLY A 51 9.81 1.00 7.64
N SER A 52 8.71 1.35 6.97
CA SER A 52 8.29 2.74 6.77
C SER A 52 7.29 3.18 7.82
N LYS A 53 7.49 4.39 8.38
CA LYS A 53 6.48 5.07 9.21
C LYS A 53 5.37 5.68 8.36
N ARG A 54 5.57 5.80 7.05
CA ARG A 54 4.64 6.44 6.12
C ARG A 54 3.59 5.43 5.64
N ILE A 55 2.33 5.82 5.75
CA ILE A 55 1.18 5.08 5.22
C ILE A 55 0.49 6.00 4.22
N LEU A 56 0.30 5.54 2.99
CA LEU A 56 -0.56 6.21 2.03
C LEU A 56 -1.98 5.68 2.16
N ARG A 57 -2.97 6.55 2.01
CA ARG A 57 -4.38 6.18 2.02
C ARG A 57 -5.06 6.79 0.81
N SER A 58 -5.94 6.03 0.16
CA SER A 58 -6.81 6.55 -0.87
C SER A 58 -7.94 7.40 -0.27
N ASN A 59 -8.65 8.07 -1.16
CA ASN A 59 -10.00 8.55 -0.98
C ASN A 59 -10.96 7.40 -0.60
N GLU A 60 -12.05 7.75 0.07
CA GLU A 60 -13.16 6.82 0.37
C GLU A 60 -13.80 6.36 -0.95
N ILE A 61 -13.79 5.06 -1.17
CA ILE A 61 -14.43 4.38 -2.30
C ILE A 61 -15.78 3.90 -1.79
N VAL A 62 -16.86 4.43 -2.37
CA VAL A 62 -18.22 4.01 -2.05
C VAL A 62 -18.45 2.63 -2.67
N LEU A 63 -18.87 1.67 -1.84
CA LEU A 63 -19.25 0.35 -2.30
C LEU A 63 -20.76 0.30 -2.49
N PRO A 64 -21.26 -0.32 -3.56
CA PRO A 64 -22.66 -0.71 -3.66
C PRO A 64 -23.01 -1.67 -2.51
N ALA A 65 -24.26 -1.65 -2.05
CA ALA A 65 -24.73 -2.47 -0.93
C ALA A 65 -24.77 -3.99 -1.20
N SER A 66 -24.32 -4.43 -2.38
CA SER A 66 -24.34 -5.84 -2.80
C SER A 66 -23.07 -6.54 -2.29
N GLY A 67 -23.18 -7.72 -1.67
CA GLY A 67 -22.05 -8.38 -1.02
C GLY A 67 -20.88 -8.85 -1.90
N LEU A 68 -21.09 -8.92 -3.22
CA LEU A 68 -20.08 -9.31 -4.22
C LEU A 68 -19.96 -8.20 -5.26
N VAL A 69 -19.13 -7.21 -4.95
CA VAL A 69 -18.95 -6.02 -5.77
C VAL A 69 -17.63 -6.06 -6.49
N GLU A 70 -17.69 -5.76 -7.78
CA GLU A 70 -16.55 -5.35 -8.56
C GLU A 70 -16.57 -3.81 -8.70
N THR A 71 -15.57 -3.14 -8.14
CA THR A 71 -15.40 -1.69 -8.26
C THR A 71 -14.16 -1.37 -9.07
N GLU A 72 -14.30 -0.60 -10.14
CA GLU A 72 -13.15 -0.07 -10.85
C GLU A 72 -12.47 1.01 -10.00
N LEU A 73 -11.16 0.91 -9.91
CA LEU A 73 -10.30 1.84 -9.20
C LEU A 73 -9.38 2.50 -10.21
N GLN A 74 -9.18 3.80 -10.09
CA GLN A 74 -8.13 4.52 -10.80
C GLN A 74 -7.24 5.21 -9.77
N LEU A 75 -6.65 4.40 -8.89
CA LEU A 75 -5.85 4.88 -7.78
C LEU A 75 -4.37 4.66 -8.06
N THR A 76 -3.61 5.75 -8.08
CA THR A 76 -2.16 5.71 -8.24
C THR A 76 -1.51 6.18 -6.95
N PHE A 77 -0.69 5.31 -6.38
CA PHE A 77 0.10 5.56 -5.19
C PHE A 77 1.56 5.70 -5.58
N SER A 78 2.18 6.81 -5.20
CA SER A 78 3.62 6.99 -5.35
C SER A 78 4.23 7.39 -4.01
N LEU A 79 5.34 6.76 -3.64
CA LEU A 79 6.09 7.13 -2.44
C LEU A 79 7.57 6.81 -2.60
N GLN A 80 8.39 7.66 -2.00
CA GLN A 80 9.80 7.37 -1.79
C GLN A 80 9.97 6.51 -0.54
N TYR A 81 10.71 5.41 -0.66
CA TYR A 81 11.06 4.56 0.47
C TYR A 81 12.52 4.13 0.46
N PRO A 82 13.13 3.96 1.64
CA PRO A 82 14.42 3.31 1.75
C PRO A 82 14.25 1.80 1.59
N HIS A 83 14.89 1.22 0.59
CA HIS A 83 14.89 -0.22 0.36
C HIS A 83 16.12 -0.85 1.04
N PHE A 84 15.90 -1.75 1.98
CA PHE A 84 16.96 -2.42 2.73
C PHE A 84 17.42 -3.70 2.01
N LEU A 85 18.71 -3.96 1.84
CA LEU A 85 19.19 -5.23 1.26
C LEU A 85 18.92 -6.49 2.12
N LYS A 86 18.39 -6.34 3.35
CA LYS A 86 18.02 -7.48 4.19
C LYS A 86 16.79 -8.20 3.61
N ARG A 87 16.90 -9.53 3.44
CA ARG A 87 15.77 -10.38 3.05
C ARG A 87 14.60 -10.20 4.04
N ASP A 88 13.38 -10.22 3.52
CA ASP A 88 12.11 -10.07 4.25
C ASP A 88 11.81 -8.71 4.91
N ALA A 89 12.67 -7.71 4.79
CA ALA A 89 12.42 -6.39 5.39
C ALA A 89 11.47 -5.49 4.57
N ASN A 90 11.37 -5.69 3.24
CA ASN A 90 10.64 -4.82 2.33
C ASN A 90 9.34 -5.47 1.85
N LYS A 91 8.38 -5.69 2.75
CA LYS A 91 7.02 -6.14 2.37
C LYS A 91 6.08 -4.95 2.30
N LEU A 92 5.35 -4.84 1.21
CA LEU A 92 4.27 -3.89 1.04
C LEU A 92 2.99 -4.51 1.59
N GLN A 93 2.34 -3.82 2.52
CA GLN A 93 1.03 -4.17 3.05
C GLN A 93 -0.01 -3.30 2.37
N ILE A 94 -0.91 -3.92 1.62
CA ILE A 94 -2.12 -3.29 1.10
C ILE A 94 -3.27 -3.69 2.03
N MET A 95 -3.90 -2.69 2.65
CA MET A 95 -4.93 -2.88 3.65
C MET A 95 -6.23 -2.28 3.13
N LEU A 96 -7.31 -3.06 3.16
CA LEU A 96 -8.65 -2.53 3.10
C LEU A 96 -9.06 -2.05 4.47
N GLN A 97 -9.45 -0.80 4.57
CA GLN A 97 -9.85 -0.15 5.80
C GLN A 97 -11.26 0.40 5.67
N ARG A 98 -12.01 0.37 6.77
CA ARG A 98 -13.21 1.18 6.91
C ARG A 98 -13.00 2.28 7.92
N ARG A 99 -13.66 3.42 7.73
CA ARG A 99 -13.67 4.50 8.71
C ARG A 99 -14.50 4.08 9.92
N LYS A 100 -13.95 4.23 11.12
CA LYS A 100 -14.73 3.96 12.35
C LYS A 100 -15.85 5.01 12.45
N ARG A 101 -17.09 4.53 12.62
CA ARG A 101 -18.25 5.36 12.95
C ARG A 101 -18.81 4.90 14.29
N TYR A 102 -19.16 5.86 15.13
CA TYR A 102 -19.88 5.59 16.37
C TYR A 102 -21.19 6.38 16.38
N LYS A 103 -22.31 5.69 16.60
CA LYS A 103 -23.68 6.19 16.43
C LYS A 103 -23.89 6.78 15.03
N ASN A 104 -23.55 8.05 14.79
CA ASN A 104 -23.54 8.69 13.47
C ASN A 104 -22.36 9.67 13.28
N ARG A 105 -21.34 9.61 14.14
CA ARG A 105 -20.15 10.46 14.09
C ARG A 105 -18.96 9.65 13.58
N THR A 106 -18.29 10.15 12.56
CA THR A 106 -16.99 9.60 12.14
C THR A 106 -15.98 9.84 13.27
N ILE A 107 -15.46 8.76 13.85
CA ILE A 107 -14.41 8.82 14.87
C ILE A 107 -13.05 8.81 14.17
N LEU A 108 -12.05 9.41 14.83
CA LEU A 108 -10.66 9.34 14.39
C LEU A 108 -10.16 7.88 14.48
N GLY A 109 -10.08 7.22 13.33
CA GLY A 109 -9.51 5.87 13.25
C GLY A 109 -10.10 5.03 12.13
N TYR A 110 -9.32 4.03 11.74
CA TYR A 110 -9.67 3.07 10.71
C TYR A 110 -9.70 1.67 11.32
N LYS A 111 -10.66 0.84 10.90
CA LYS A 111 -10.65 -0.61 11.16
C LYS A 111 -10.15 -1.29 9.90
N THR A 112 -9.01 -1.98 9.99
CA THR A 112 -8.53 -2.84 8.91
C THR A 112 -9.45 -4.05 8.81
N LEU A 113 -9.95 -4.30 7.60
CA LEU A 113 -10.86 -5.38 7.28
C LEU A 113 -10.11 -6.55 6.63
N ALA A 114 -9.21 -6.26 5.70
CA ALA A 114 -8.35 -7.25 5.07
C ALA A 114 -6.98 -6.68 4.74
N VAL A 115 -6.00 -7.56 4.63
CA VAL A 115 -4.61 -7.23 4.32
C VAL A 115 -4.09 -8.19 3.26
N GLY A 116 -3.37 -7.64 2.28
CA GLY A 116 -2.53 -8.37 1.34
C GLY A 116 -1.09 -7.92 1.49
N LEU A 117 -0.17 -8.86 1.34
CA LEU A 117 1.26 -8.61 1.43
C LEU A 117 1.89 -8.84 0.06
N ILE A 118 2.75 -7.91 -0.37
CA ILE A 118 3.55 -8.05 -1.58
C ILE A 118 5.02 -7.95 -1.19
N ASN A 119 5.84 -8.86 -1.71
CA ASN A 119 7.28 -8.81 -1.52
C ASN A 119 7.91 -7.82 -2.50
N MET A 120 8.39 -6.67 -2.02
CA MET A 120 9.02 -5.68 -2.90
C MET A 120 10.35 -6.17 -3.49
N ALA A 121 10.97 -7.20 -2.90
CA ALA A 121 12.16 -7.82 -3.47
C ALA A 121 11.83 -8.55 -4.78
N GLU A 122 10.70 -9.27 -4.83
CA GLU A 122 10.23 -9.95 -6.05
C GLU A 122 9.84 -8.94 -7.13
N VAL A 123 9.13 -7.87 -6.74
CA VAL A 123 8.74 -6.78 -7.65
C VAL A 123 9.95 -6.10 -8.29
N MET A 124 11.07 -6.01 -7.56
CA MET A 124 12.31 -5.46 -8.10
C MET A 124 12.99 -6.40 -9.08
N GLN A 125 12.93 -7.72 -8.84
CA GLN A 125 13.50 -8.71 -9.74
C GLN A 125 12.66 -8.89 -11.00
N HIS A 126 11.34 -8.82 -10.85
CA HIS A 126 10.35 -8.96 -11.92
C HIS A 126 9.35 -7.81 -11.79
N PRO A 127 9.61 -6.65 -12.42
CA PRO A 127 8.61 -5.58 -12.46
C PRO A 127 7.33 -6.14 -13.08
N ASN A 128 6.25 -6.12 -12.31
CA ASN A 128 4.99 -6.67 -12.75
C ASN A 128 4.23 -5.59 -13.53
N GLU A 129 4.35 -5.67 -14.85
CA GLU A 129 3.49 -4.97 -15.81
C GLU A 129 2.44 -5.94 -16.33
N GLY A 130 1.23 -5.83 -15.80
CA GLY A 130 0.11 -6.68 -16.24
C GLY A 130 -0.65 -7.31 -15.08
N ALA A 131 -1.72 -6.63 -14.66
CA ALA A 131 -2.87 -7.16 -13.93
C ALA A 131 -2.56 -8.13 -12.75
N LEU A 132 -1.52 -7.85 -11.96
CA LEU A 132 -1.24 -8.63 -10.75
C LEU A 132 -2.48 -8.64 -9.84
N VAL A 133 -3.00 -9.81 -9.53
CA VAL A 133 -4.15 -9.95 -8.63
C VAL A 133 -3.63 -10.24 -7.23
N LEU A 134 -3.86 -9.29 -6.32
CA LEU A 134 -3.52 -9.45 -4.91
C LEU A 134 -4.75 -9.90 -4.12
N GLY A 135 -4.70 -11.13 -3.61
CA GLY A 135 -5.67 -11.62 -2.63
C GLY A 135 -5.49 -10.94 -1.27
N LEU A 136 -6.55 -10.35 -0.76
CA LEU A 136 -6.65 -9.75 0.57
C LEU A 136 -7.34 -10.71 1.52
N HIS A 137 -6.78 -10.86 2.72
CA HIS A 137 -7.25 -11.81 3.72
C HIS A 137 -7.68 -11.07 4.99
N SER A 138 -8.78 -11.48 5.60
CA SER A 138 -9.32 -10.84 6.81
C SER A 138 -8.55 -11.23 8.08
N ASN A 139 -7.93 -12.41 8.09
CA ASN A 139 -7.16 -12.92 9.21
C ASN A 139 -5.85 -13.53 8.72
N VAL A 140 -4.74 -13.22 9.39
CA VAL A 140 -3.40 -13.73 9.07
C VAL A 140 -3.28 -15.25 9.26
N LYS A 141 -4.26 -15.87 9.93
CA LYS A 141 -4.32 -17.32 10.18
C LYS A 141 -5.21 -18.11 9.19
N ASP A 142 -6.15 -17.45 8.51
CA ASP A 142 -7.03 -18.08 7.52
C ASP A 142 -6.49 -17.78 6.12
N VAL A 143 -5.49 -18.55 5.71
CA VAL A 143 -4.79 -18.39 4.42
C VAL A 143 -5.59 -19.00 3.25
N SER A 144 -6.71 -19.69 3.52
CA SER A 144 -7.32 -20.55 2.50
C SER A 144 -8.31 -19.84 1.57
N VAL A 145 -8.89 -18.68 1.93
CA VAL A 145 -9.86 -17.98 1.08
C VAL A 145 -9.67 -16.46 1.16
N PRO A 146 -9.29 -15.78 0.07
CA PRO A 146 -9.25 -14.32 0.03
C PRO A 146 -10.68 -13.77 0.16
N VAL A 147 -10.83 -12.73 0.97
CA VAL A 147 -12.11 -12.03 1.18
C VAL A 147 -12.33 -10.93 0.15
N ALA A 148 -11.26 -10.44 -0.45
CA ALA A 148 -11.28 -9.48 -1.55
C ALA A 148 -10.02 -9.65 -2.40
N GLU A 149 -10.07 -9.19 -3.64
CA GLU A 149 -8.95 -9.17 -4.56
C GLU A 149 -8.76 -7.77 -5.12
N ILE A 150 -7.50 -7.35 -5.23
CA ILE A 150 -7.14 -6.08 -5.88
C ILE A 150 -6.37 -6.39 -7.15
N LYS A 151 -6.87 -5.92 -8.28
CA LYS A 151 -6.15 -5.93 -9.56
C LYS A 151 -5.24 -4.71 -9.64
N ILE A 152 -3.96 -5.00 -9.68
CA ILE A 152 -2.88 -4.04 -9.81
C ILE A 152 -2.56 -3.91 -11.30
N TYR A 153 -2.70 -2.70 -11.83
CA TYR A 153 -2.36 -2.42 -13.22
C TYR A 153 -0.86 -2.46 -13.45
N SER A 154 -0.13 -1.72 -12.61
CA SER A 154 1.31 -1.53 -12.71
C SER A 154 1.87 -1.39 -11.30
N LEU A 155 3.02 -2.03 -11.09
CA LEU A 155 3.74 -2.03 -9.82
C LEU A 155 5.23 -2.01 -10.11
N SER A 156 5.88 -0.90 -9.78
CA SER A 156 7.29 -0.70 -10.05
C SER A 156 8.01 -0.03 -8.88
N SER A 157 9.32 -0.29 -8.80
CA SER A 157 10.19 0.26 -7.77
C SER A 157 11.51 0.69 -8.40
N GLN A 158 11.56 1.94 -8.85
CA GLN A 158 12.71 2.50 -9.56
C GLN A 158 13.73 3.11 -8.57
N PRO A 159 15.04 3.01 -8.83
CA PRO A 159 16.02 3.78 -8.08
C PRO A 159 15.77 5.27 -8.28
N ILE A 160 15.91 6.06 -7.22
CA ILE A 160 15.93 7.52 -7.36
C ILE A 160 17.36 7.89 -7.71
N ASP A 161 17.61 8.23 -8.96
CA ASP A 161 18.83 8.93 -9.33
C ASP A 161 18.80 10.30 -8.65
N HIS A 162 19.72 10.53 -7.74
CA HIS A 162 20.10 11.89 -7.41
C HIS A 162 20.89 12.38 -8.63
N GLU A 163 20.20 12.92 -9.64
CA GLU A 163 20.87 13.77 -10.61
C GLU A 163 21.60 14.84 -9.81
N GLY A 164 22.93 14.77 -9.87
CA GLY A 164 23.81 15.68 -9.19
C GLY A 164 23.41 17.09 -9.59
N ILE A 165 22.96 17.86 -8.60
CA ILE A 165 22.97 19.32 -8.71
C ILE A 165 24.42 19.69 -8.99
N LYS A 166 24.71 19.99 -10.26
CA LYS A 166 25.95 20.62 -10.72
C LYS A 166 25.87 22.11 -10.42
#